data_AF-A0A2K6KTV9-F1
#
_entry.id   AF-A0A2K6KTV9-F1
#
_cell.length_a   1.000
_cell.length_b   1.000
_cell.length_c   1.000
_cell.angle_alpha   90.00
_cell.angle_beta   90.00
_cell.angle_gamma   90.00
#
_symmetry.space_group_name_H-M   'P 1'
#
loop_
_entity.id
_entity.type
_entity.pdbx_description
1 polymer ?
#
loop_
_entity_poly.entity_id
_entity_poly.type
_entity_poly.pdbx_seq_one_letter_code
_entity_poly.pdbx_strand_id
1 'polypeptide(L)'
;MDGRVQLMKALLARPLRPAARRWRNPIPFPETFDGDTDRLPEFIVQTGSYMFVDENTFSNDALKVTFLITRLTGPALHDYRGFLAEMKRVFGWEEDEDF
;
A
#
# COMPACT_ATOMS: atom_id res chain seq x y z
N MET A 1 -16.07 -22.74 7.56
CA MET A 1 -15.81 -21.39 7.03
C MET A 1 -15.67 -20.32 8.12
N ASP A 2 -15.45 -20.68 9.39
CA ASP A 2 -15.51 -19.72 10.53
C ASP A 2 -14.18 -19.12 10.99
N GLY A 3 -13.07 -19.85 10.89
CA GLY A 3 -11.80 -19.42 11.51
C GLY A 3 -11.20 -18.16 10.86
N ARG A 4 -11.36 -17.99 9.54
CA ARG A 4 -10.84 -16.83 8.80
C ARG A 4 -11.64 -15.55 9.09
N VAL A 5 -12.96 -15.67 9.22
CA VAL A 5 -13.84 -14.54 9.54
C VAL A 5 -13.62 -14.09 10.98
N GLN A 6 -13.41 -15.03 11.91
CA GLN A 6 -13.06 -14.71 13.30
C GLN A 6 -11.68 -14.06 13.42
N LEU A 7 -10.69 -14.53 12.65
CA LEU A 7 -9.36 -13.90 12.59
C LEU A 7 -9.44 -12.46 12.06
N MET A 8 -10.20 -12.23 10.97
CA MET A 8 -10.43 -10.87 10.45
C MET A 8 -11.15 -9.98 11.45
N LYS A 9 -12.18 -10.49 12.14
CA LYS A 9 -12.86 -9.74 13.21
C LYS A 9 -11.92 -9.42 14.36
N ALA A 10 -11.02 -10.33 14.75
CA ALA A 10 -10.03 -10.10 15.80
C ALA A 10 -8.96 -9.06 15.39
N LEU A 11 -8.55 -9.05 14.12
CA LEU A 11 -7.68 -8.02 13.54
C LEU A 11 -8.37 -6.64 13.51
N LEU A 12 -9.64 -6.59 13.11
CA LEU A 12 -10.45 -5.36 13.09
C LEU A 12 -10.79 -4.86 14.50
N ALA A 13 -10.93 -5.75 15.48
CA ALA A 13 -11.28 -5.44 16.86
C ALA A 13 -10.07 -5.13 17.75
N ARG A 14 -8.83 -5.32 17.28
CA ARG A 14 -7.64 -4.93 18.03
C ARG A 14 -7.61 -3.41 18.09
N PRO A 15 -7.68 -2.78 19.27
CA PRO A 15 -7.43 -1.35 19.37
C PRO A 15 -5.99 -1.16 18.90
N LEU A 16 -5.82 -0.48 17.76
CA LEU A 16 -4.55 0.14 17.41
C LEU A 16 -4.22 1.01 18.61
N ARG A 17 -3.30 0.53 19.47
CA ARG A 17 -2.79 1.31 20.60
C ARG A 17 -2.42 2.66 20.02
N PRO A 18 -2.97 3.79 20.49
CA PRO A 18 -2.48 5.09 20.08
C PRO A 18 -1.02 5.13 20.55
N ALA A 19 -0.09 4.92 19.62
CA ALA A 19 1.32 5.03 19.91
C ALA A 19 1.54 6.39 20.55
N ALA A 20 2.24 6.36 21.67
CA ALA A 20 2.42 7.47 22.58
C ALA A 20 2.80 8.76 21.82
N ARG A 21 2.10 9.85 22.13
CA ARG A 21 2.49 11.25 21.87
C ARG A 21 2.61 11.61 20.39
N ARG A 22 1.49 12.10 19.85
CA ARG A 22 1.29 12.76 18.55
C ARG A 22 2.44 13.72 18.19
N TRP A 23 3.52 13.20 17.60
CA TRP A 23 4.13 13.95 16.52
C TRP A 23 3.17 13.77 15.33
N ARG A 24 2.38 14.80 15.05
CA ARG A 24 1.60 14.82 13.82
C ARG A 24 2.61 15.11 12.72
N ASN A 25 2.77 14.16 11.82
CA ASN A 25 3.51 14.39 10.59
C ASN A 25 3.08 15.75 10.01
N PRO A 26 3.99 16.73 9.85
CA PRO A 26 3.66 18.05 9.31
C PRO A 26 3.19 17.98 7.86
N ILE A 27 3.50 16.90 7.16
CA ILE A 27 3.02 16.66 5.80
C ILE A 27 1.53 16.29 5.87
N PRO A 28 0.66 16.96 5.08
CA PRO A 28 -0.73 16.57 4.94
C PRO A 28 -0.84 15.10 4.55
N PHE A 29 -1.91 14.44 5.00
CA PHE A 29 -2.12 13.04 4.64
C PHE A 29 -2.29 12.92 3.10
N PRO A 30 -1.54 12.04 2.42
CA PRO A 30 -1.56 11.96 0.96
C PRO A 30 -2.94 11.64 0.39
N GLU A 31 -3.25 12.24 -0.76
CA GLU A 31 -4.45 11.93 -1.53
C GLU A 31 -4.41 10.51 -2.11
N THR A 32 -5.58 9.97 -2.43
CA THR A 32 -5.68 8.67 -3.09
C THR A 32 -5.39 8.78 -4.58
N PHE A 33 -4.80 7.74 -5.16
CA PHE A 33 -4.45 7.63 -6.57
C PHE A 33 -5.36 6.65 -7.30
N ASP A 34 -6.05 7.10 -8.34
CA ASP A 34 -7.01 6.31 -9.10
C ASP A 34 -6.42 5.66 -10.37
N GLY A 35 -5.20 6.04 -10.76
CA GLY A 35 -4.55 5.58 -11.97
C GLY A 35 -4.27 6.68 -13.00
N ASP A 36 -4.68 7.92 -12.75
CA ASP A 36 -4.38 9.06 -13.63
C ASP A 36 -2.87 9.34 -13.70
N THR A 37 -2.24 9.01 -14.83
CA THR A 37 -0.78 9.13 -15.01
C THR A 37 -0.27 10.55 -14.93
N ASP A 38 -1.10 11.55 -15.21
CA ASP A 38 -0.70 12.96 -15.10
C ASP A 38 -0.48 13.37 -13.63
N ARG A 39 -1.16 12.68 -12.70
CA ARG A 39 -1.04 12.89 -11.25
C ARG A 39 -0.05 11.96 -10.56
N LEU A 40 0.53 11.00 -11.30
CA LEU A 40 1.47 10.02 -10.74
C LEU A 40 2.69 10.68 -10.08
N PRO A 41 3.36 11.70 -10.67
CA PRO A 41 4.50 12.35 -10.01
C PRO A 41 4.13 12.98 -8.66
N GLU A 42 2.98 13.63 -8.59
CA GLU A 42 2.48 14.27 -7.37
C GLU A 42 2.19 13.23 -6.29
N PHE A 43 1.54 12.12 -6.65
CA PHE A 43 1.26 11.01 -5.75
C PHE A 43 2.54 10.41 -5.15
N ILE A 44 3.56 10.19 -5.97
CA ILE A 44 4.86 9.65 -5.53
C ILE A 44 5.55 10.64 -4.58
N VAL A 45 5.57 11.94 -4.91
CA VAL A 45 6.19 12.97 -4.06
C VAL A 45 5.46 13.10 -2.72
N GLN A 46 4.13 13.14 -2.71
CA GLN A 46 3.35 13.29 -1.48
C GLN A 46 3.54 12.08 -0.55
N THR A 47 3.38 10.86 -1.07
CA THR A 47 3.52 9.64 -0.27
C THR A 47 4.96 9.45 0.20
N GLY A 48 5.94 9.69 -0.67
CA GLY A 48 7.36 9.66 -0.32
C GLY A 48 7.72 10.66 0.77
N SER A 49 7.26 11.90 0.66
CA SER A 49 7.51 12.96 1.66
C SER A 49 6.87 12.63 3.01
N TYR A 50 5.63 12.13 2.99
CA TYR A 50 4.94 11.72 4.21
C TYR A 50 5.69 10.58 4.92
N MET A 51 6.12 9.55 4.16
CA MET A 51 6.85 8.41 4.73
C MET A 51 8.25 8.78 5.22
N PHE A 52 8.94 9.68 4.51
CA PHE A 52 10.26 10.16 4.88
C PHE A 52 10.25 10.90 6.23
N VAL A 53 9.23 11.71 6.47
CA VAL A 53 9.13 12.47 7.72
C VAL A 53 8.84 11.54 8.91
N ASP A 54 8.07 10.47 8.73
CA ASP A 54 7.73 9.53 9.80
C ASP A 54 8.50 8.19 9.67
N GLU A 55 9.83 8.28 9.56
CA GLU A 55 10.71 7.12 9.30
C GLU A 55 10.59 6.03 10.38
N ASN A 56 10.30 6.39 11.63
CA ASN A 56 10.07 5.41 12.70
C ASN A 56 8.83 4.54 12.43
N THR A 57 7.76 5.15 11.92
CA THR A 57 6.55 4.42 11.50
C THR A 57 6.79 3.67 10.21
N PHE A 58 7.53 4.23 9.26
CA PHE A 58 7.87 3.64 7.96
C PHE A 58 9.26 2.99 7.93
N SER A 59 9.58 2.23 8.98
CA SER A 59 10.92 1.70 9.27
C SER A 59 11.42 0.62 8.30
N ASN A 60 10.57 0.10 7.42
CA ASN A 60 10.95 -0.88 6.41
C ASN A 60 10.07 -0.76 5.16
N ASP A 61 10.54 -1.37 4.06
CA ASP A 61 9.88 -1.25 2.77
C ASP A 61 8.52 -1.95 2.73
N ALA A 62 8.30 -3.02 3.52
CA ALA A 62 6.99 -3.66 3.59
C ALA A 62 5.91 -2.71 4.12
N LEU A 63 6.24 -1.86 5.11
CA LEU A 63 5.33 -0.83 5.61
C LEU A 63 5.09 0.28 4.59
N LYS A 64 6.13 0.71 3.86
CA LYS A 64 6.01 1.70 2.79
C LYS A 64 5.11 1.21 1.66
N VAL A 65 5.34 -0.01 1.17
CA VAL A 65 4.52 -0.64 0.12
C VAL A 65 3.08 -0.83 0.59
N THR A 66 2.88 -1.31 1.82
CA THR A 66 1.52 -1.47 2.38
C THR A 66 0.79 -0.14 2.39
N PHE A 67 1.45 0.94 2.81
CA PHE A 67 0.86 2.27 2.82
C PHE A 67 0.50 2.75 1.41
N LEU A 68 1.38 2.60 0.43
CA LEU A 68 1.08 2.95 -0.96
C LEU A 68 -0.17 2.22 -1.47
N ILE A 69 -0.30 0.91 -1.21
CA ILE A 69 -1.49 0.13 -1.58
C ILE A 69 -2.76 0.71 -0.94
N THR A 70 -2.70 1.13 0.33
CA THR A 70 -3.86 1.73 1.01
C THR A 70 -4.29 3.07 0.40
N ARG A 71 -3.44 3.71 -0.40
CA ARG A 71 -3.73 4.98 -1.09
C ARG A 71 -4.20 4.78 -2.52
N LEU A 72 -4.24 3.57 -3.04
CA LEU A 72 -4.83 3.30 -4.35
C LEU A 72 -6.37 3.30 -4.26
N THR A 73 -7.02 3.77 -5.32
CA THR A 73 -8.47 3.72 -5.50
C THR A 73 -8.80 3.45 -6.98
N GLY A 74 -10.08 3.32 -7.31
CA GLY A 74 -10.54 3.25 -8.70
C GLY A 74 -9.82 2.20 -9.56
N PRO A 75 -9.55 2.49 -10.85
CA PRO A 75 -8.84 1.59 -11.75
C PRO A 75 -7.51 1.08 -11.20
N ALA A 76 -6.70 1.94 -10.56
CA ALA A 76 -5.41 1.54 -9.98
C ALA A 76 -5.53 0.48 -8.88
N LEU A 77 -6.60 0.49 -8.08
CA LEU A 77 -6.84 -0.54 -7.07
C LEU A 77 -7.47 -1.82 -7.67
N HIS A 78 -8.21 -1.68 -8.77
CA HIS A 78 -8.96 -2.79 -9.37
C HIS A 78 -8.21 -3.55 -10.47
N ASP A 79 -7.05 -3.06 -10.92
CA ASP A 79 -6.23 -3.75 -11.92
C ASP A 79 -5.37 -4.89 -11.33
N TYR A 80 -6.05 -5.90 -10.78
CA TYR A 80 -5.39 -7.09 -10.26
C TYR A 80 -4.61 -7.85 -11.34
N ARG A 81 -5.12 -7.84 -12.58
CA ARG A 81 -4.49 -8.51 -13.71
C ARG A 81 -3.17 -7.84 -14.10
N GLY A 82 -3.15 -6.52 -14.23
CA GLY A 82 -1.94 -5.75 -14.48
C GLY A 82 -0.92 -5.90 -13.35
N PHE A 83 -1.38 -5.86 -12.09
CA PHE A 83 -0.51 -6.12 -10.93
C PHE A 83 0.15 -7.51 -11.01
N LEU A 84 -0.63 -8.57 -11.27
CA LEU A 84 -0.07 -9.92 -11.42
C LEU A 84 0.87 -10.04 -12.62
N ALA A 85 0.54 -9.43 -13.76
CA ALA A 85 1.39 -9.43 -14.94
C ALA A 85 2.75 -8.81 -14.64
N GLU A 86 2.76 -7.69 -13.92
CA GLU A 86 3.98 -7.01 -13.53
C GLU A 86 4.80 -7.83 -12.52
N MET A 87 4.14 -8.48 -11.56
CA MET A 87 4.82 -9.41 -10.64
C MET A 87 5.46 -10.57 -11.41
N LYS A 88 4.75 -11.20 -12.35
CA LYS A 88 5.31 -12.27 -13.20
C LYS A 88 6.52 -11.76 -13.98
N ARG A 89 6.41 -10.57 -14.59
CA ARG A 89 7.50 -9.93 -15.35
C ARG A 89 8.73 -9.64 -14.49
N VAL A 90 8.54 -9.01 -13.32
CA VAL A 90 9.65 -8.59 -12.43
C VAL A 90 10.36 -9.79 -11.80
N PHE A 91 9.62 -10.84 -11.45
CA PHE A 91 10.17 -12.02 -10.79
C PHE A 91 10.51 -13.16 -11.75
N GLY A 92 10.50 -12.91 -13.07
CA GLY A 92 10.95 -13.87 -14.09
C GLY A 92 10.07 -15.11 -14.20
N TRP A 93 8.76 -14.97 -13.99
CA TRP A 93 7.79 -16.03 -14.18
C TRP A 93 7.36 -16.05 -15.65
N GLU A 94 8.22 -16.59 -16.51
CA GLU A 94 7.82 -17.01 -17.86
C GLU A 94 6.96 -18.28 -17.70
N GLU A 95 5.73 -18.25 -18.22
CA GLU A 95 5.01 -19.51 -18.45
C GLU A 95 5.81 -20.19 -19.56
N ASP A 96 6.56 -21.24 -19.23
CA ASP A 96 7.22 -22.09 -20.22
C ASP A 96 6.13 -22.58 -21.19
N GLU A 97 5.98 -21.88 -22.34
CA GLU A 97 5.24 -22.38 -23.48
C GLU A 97 6.08 -23.48 -24.13
N ASP A 98 6.21 -24.66 -23.50
CA ASP A 98 6.72 -25.87 -24.15
C ASP A 98 6.51 -27.11 -23.26
N PHE A 99 5.36 -27.79 -23.42
CA PHE A 99 5.19 -29.24 -23.25
C PHE A 99 4.07 -29.77 -24.16
#